data_AF-A0A817SPR8-F1
#
_entry.id   AF-A0A817SPR8-F1
#
_cell.length_a   1.000
_cell.length_b   1.000
_cell.length_c   1.000
_cell.angle_alpha   90.00
_cell.angle_beta   90.00
_cell.angle_gamma   90.00
#
_symmetry.space_group_name_H-M   'P 1'
#
loop_
_entity.id
_entity.type
_entity.pdbx_description
1 polymer ?
#
loop_
_entity_poly.entity_id
_entity_poly.type
_entity_poly.pdbx_seq_one_letter_code
_entity_poly.pdbx_strand_id
1 'polypeptide(L)'
;ILLAVFLICWLPFTIFYPTSIFYPKKFSSGLESITFWFGYANSLLNPFLYVYSSRNFRQAIIETLCCHVRLRARQRLRYQWSIRAGQN
;
A
#
# COMPACT_ATOMS: atom_id res chain seq x y z
N ILE A 1 2.26 -16.81 1.07
CA ILE A 1 2.04 -15.66 0.15
C ILE A 1 2.85 -14.44 0.58
N LEU A 2 2.67 -13.91 1.79
CA LEU A 2 3.50 -12.82 2.34
C LEU A 2 5.01 -13.10 2.24
N LEU A 3 5.46 -14.26 2.73
CA LEU A 3 6.87 -14.67 2.63
C LEU A 3 7.35 -14.82 1.17
N ALA A 4 6.49 -15.29 0.27
CA ALA A 4 6.85 -15.46 -1.15
C ALA A 4 7.03 -14.11 -1.84
N VAL A 5 6.15 -13.13 -1.57
CA VAL A 5 6.27 -11.79 -2.16
C VAL A 5 7.39 -10.99 -1.51
N PHE A 6 7.60 -11.14 -0.20
CA PHE A 6 8.78 -10.62 0.49
C PHE A 6 10.06 -11.14 -0.18
N LEU A 7 10.16 -12.45 -0.40
CA LEU A 7 11.31 -13.06 -1.09
C LEU A 7 11.45 -12.54 -2.52
N ILE A 8 10.37 -12.43 -3.31
CA ILE A 8 10.42 -11.94 -4.70
C ILE A 8 10.85 -10.47 -4.78
N CYS A 9 10.38 -9.61 -3.87
CA CYS A 9 10.77 -8.20 -3.85
C CYS A 9 12.18 -7.98 -3.31
N TRP A 10 12.67 -8.89 -2.48
CA TRP A 10 13.97 -8.76 -1.85
C TRP A 10 15.10 -9.49 -2.59
N LEU A 11 14.78 -10.57 -3.32
CA LEU A 11 15.71 -11.34 -4.15
C LEU A 11 16.59 -10.50 -5.08
N PRO A 12 16.03 -9.54 -5.86
CA PRO A 12 16.82 -8.69 -6.74
C PRO A 12 17.85 -7.89 -5.95
N PHE A 13 17.46 -7.34 -4.81
CA PHE A 13 18.32 -6.54 -3.92
C PHE A 13 19.40 -7.39 -3.25
N THR A 14 19.04 -8.57 -2.74
CA THR A 14 19.97 -9.50 -2.11
C THR A 14 21.04 -10.02 -3.09
N ILE A 15 20.71 -10.14 -4.39
CA ILE A 15 21.69 -10.52 -5.42
C ILE A 15 22.50 -9.31 -5.89
N PHE A 16 21.85 -8.16 -6.09
CA PHE A 16 22.48 -6.94 -6.60
C PHE A 16 23.53 -6.36 -5.63
N TYR A 17 23.24 -6.33 -4.34
CA TYR A 17 24.13 -5.74 -3.33
C TYR A 17 25.52 -6.41 -3.25
N PRO A 18 25.66 -7.74 -3.13
CA PRO A 18 26.98 -8.36 -3.15
C PRO A 18 27.63 -8.27 -4.54
N THR A 19 26.85 -8.38 -5.62
CA THR A 19 27.42 -8.33 -6.98
C THR A 19 27.96 -6.95 -7.34
N SER A 20 27.35 -5.86 -6.86
CA SER A 20 27.85 -4.49 -7.03
C SER A 20 29.20 -4.26 -6.34
N ILE A 21 29.46 -4.93 -5.21
CA ILE A 21 30.73 -4.89 -4.50
C ILE A 21 31.83 -5.61 -5.29
N PHE A 22 31.52 -6.77 -5.90
CA PHE A 22 32.51 -7.55 -6.67
C PHE A 22 32.75 -6.99 -8.08
N TYR A 23 31.75 -6.34 -8.69
CA TYR A 23 31.82 -5.86 -10.08
C TYR A 23 31.29 -4.43 -10.26
N PRO A 24 31.91 -3.42 -9.63
CA PRO A 24 31.37 -2.05 -9.59
C PRO A 24 31.24 -1.38 -10.98
N LYS A 25 31.99 -1.83 -11.99
CA LYS A 25 31.94 -1.28 -13.37
C LYS A 25 30.92 -1.94 -14.29
N LYS A 26 30.25 -3.02 -13.87
CA LYS A 26 29.35 -3.80 -14.74
C LYS A 26 27.87 -3.41 -14.65
N PHE A 27 27.49 -2.59 -13.67
CA PHE A 27 26.09 -2.25 -13.45
C PHE A 27 25.74 -0.94 -14.15
N SER A 28 24.71 -1.00 -14.99
CA SER A 28 24.10 0.20 -15.55
C SER A 28 23.21 0.86 -14.50
N SER A 29 23.05 2.17 -14.58
CA SER A 29 22.15 2.97 -13.73
C SER A 29 20.70 2.46 -13.74
N GLY A 30 20.29 1.80 -14.83
CA GLY A 30 18.97 1.16 -14.94
C GLY A 30 18.80 -0.05 -14.01
N LEU A 31 19.83 -0.90 -13.88
CA LEU A 31 19.76 -2.10 -13.03
C LEU A 31 19.68 -1.73 -11.55
N GLU A 32 20.44 -0.71 -11.16
CA GLU A 32 20.41 -0.13 -9.83
C GLU A 32 19.02 0.45 -9.50
N SER A 33 18.47 1.24 -10.43
CA SER A 33 17.13 1.83 -10.28
C SER A 33 16.06 0.76 -10.10
N ILE A 34 16.04 -0.27 -10.95
CA ILE A 34 15.05 -1.37 -10.88
C ILE A 34 15.14 -2.06 -9.51
N THR A 35 16.34 -2.36 -9.04
CA THR A 35 16.57 -3.02 -7.75
C THR A 35 16.05 -2.17 -6.59
N PHE A 36 16.29 -0.85 -6.62
CA PHE A 36 15.75 0.07 -5.62
C PHE A 36 14.21 0.11 -5.64
N TRP A 37 13.60 0.13 -6.82
CA TRP A 37 12.14 0.10 -6.95
C TRP A 37 11.53 -1.19 -6.38
N PHE A 38 12.18 -2.34 -6.57
CA PHE A 38 11.75 -3.60 -5.95
C PHE A 38 11.86 -3.59 -4.41
N GLY A 39 12.91 -2.97 -3.87
CA GLY A 39 13.03 -2.74 -2.43
C GLY A 39 11.88 -1.88 -1.87
N TYR A 40 11.51 -0.81 -2.60
CA TYR A 40 10.40 0.07 -2.24
C TYR A 40 9.02 -0.60 -2.39
N ALA A 41 8.87 -1.45 -3.41
CA ALA A 41 7.64 -2.19 -3.66
C ALA A 41 7.27 -3.10 -2.48
N ASN A 42 8.24 -3.61 -1.72
CA ASN A 42 8.01 -4.49 -0.57
C ASN A 42 7.12 -3.82 0.50
N SER A 43 7.25 -2.50 0.70
CA SER A 43 6.42 -1.74 1.63
C SER A 43 5.03 -1.41 1.06
N LEU A 44 4.94 -1.13 -0.24
CA LEU A 44 3.68 -0.88 -0.96
C LEU A 44 2.82 -2.14 -1.09
N LEU A 45 3.46 -3.30 -1.20
CA LEU A 45 2.79 -4.58 -1.36
C LEU A 45 2.19 -5.10 -0.07
N ASN A 46 2.64 -4.63 1.10
CA ASN A 46 2.08 -5.06 2.39
C ASN A 46 0.55 -4.86 2.45
N PRO A 47 -0.04 -3.65 2.24
CA PRO A 47 -1.49 -3.47 2.15
C PRO A 47 -2.18 -4.35 1.09
N PHE A 48 -1.59 -4.49 -0.10
CA PHE A 48 -2.15 -5.29 -1.20
C PHE A 48 -2.16 -6.79 -0.88
N LEU A 49 -1.10 -7.29 -0.24
CA LEU A 49 -0.96 -8.66 0.21
C LEU A 49 -1.95 -9.01 1.30
N TYR A 50 -2.17 -8.12 2.27
CA TYR A 50 -3.15 -8.33 3.33
C TYR A 50 -4.58 -8.40 2.78
N VAL A 51 -4.90 -7.54 1.82
CA VAL A 51 -6.18 -7.54 1.11
C VAL A 51 -6.35 -8.82 0.28
N TYR A 52 -5.31 -9.27 -0.43
CA TYR A 52 -5.40 -10.44 -1.30
C TYR A 52 -5.39 -11.77 -0.53
N SER A 53 -4.59 -11.87 0.52
CA SER A 53 -4.35 -13.14 1.23
C SER A 53 -5.37 -13.42 2.34
N SER A 54 -6.11 -12.43 2.84
CA SER A 54 -7.02 -12.59 3.96
C SER A 54 -8.40 -11.98 3.69
N ARG A 55 -9.41 -12.85 3.58
CA ARG A 55 -10.82 -12.44 3.46
C ARG A 55 -11.27 -11.60 4.65
N ASN A 56 -10.80 -11.93 5.86
CA ASN A 56 -11.14 -11.20 7.08
C ASN A 56 -10.58 -9.77 7.06
N PHE A 57 -9.38 -9.58 6.51
CA PHE A 57 -8.77 -8.25 6.40
C PHE A 57 -9.46 -7.39 5.35
N ARG A 58 -9.85 -8.00 4.22
CA ARG A 58 -10.71 -7.36 3.21
C ARG A 58 -12.01 -6.87 3.82
N GLN A 59 -12.66 -7.73 4.59
CA GLN A 59 -13.93 -7.41 5.23
C GLN A 59 -13.80 -6.24 6.21
N ALA A 60 -12.77 -6.24 7.06
CA ALA A 60 -12.50 -5.15 8.00
C ALA A 60 -12.23 -3.81 7.31
N ILE A 61 -11.51 -3.81 6.17
CA ILE A 61 -11.26 -2.59 5.38
C ILE A 61 -12.57 -2.07 4.78
N ILE A 62 -13.39 -2.95 4.19
CA ILE A 62 -14.69 -2.57 3.61
C ILE A 62 -15.61 -2.00 4.69
N GLU A 63 -15.68 -2.64 5.85
CA GLU A 63 -16.49 -2.17 6.98
C GLU A 63 -16.02 -0.81 7.48
N THR A 64 -14.71 -0.62 7.62
CA THR A 64 -14.11 0.66 8.03
C THR A 64 -14.41 1.76 7.01
N LEU A 65 -14.21 1.50 5.71
CA LEU A 65 -14.51 2.47 4.64
C LEU A 65 -16.00 2.82 4.61
N CYS A 66 -16.87 1.82 4.64
CA CYS A 66 -18.32 2.01 4.66
C CYS A 66 -18.77 2.82 5.87
N CYS A 67 -18.19 2.57 7.05
CA CYS A 67 -18.45 3.36 8.25
C CYS A 67 -18.05 4.83 8.04
N HIS A 68 -16.84 5.08 7.51
CA HIS A 68 -16.35 6.43 7.26
C HIS A 68 -17.23 7.21 6.27
N VAL A 69 -17.66 6.57 5.18
CA VAL A 69 -18.57 7.18 4.18
C VAL A 69 -19.93 7.49 4.80
N ARG A 70 -20.51 6.57 5.58
CA ARG A 70 -21.80 6.76 6.27
C ARG A 70 -21.73 7.88 7.30
N LEU A 71 -20.65 7.97 8.06
CA LEU A 71 -20.44 9.04 9.03
C LEU A 71 -20.32 10.40 8.34
N ARG A 72 -19.56 10.50 7.24
CA ARG A 72 -19.49 11.72 6.42
C ARG A 72 -20.85 12.14 5.88
N ALA A 73 -21.63 11.19 5.36
CA ALA A 73 -22.98 11.47 4.85
C ALA A 73 -23.91 11.99 5.96
N ARG A 74 -23.88 11.37 7.16
CA ARG A 74 -24.65 11.82 8.33
C ARG A 74 -24.25 13.22 8.78
N GLN A 75 -22.95 13.53 8.83
CA GLN A 75 -22.47 14.88 9.17
C GLN A 75 -22.97 15.92 8.17
N ARG A 76 -22.92 15.62 6.87
CA ARG A 76 -23.44 16.49 5.80
C ARG A 76 -24.94 16.75 5.94
N LEU A 77 -25.71 15.71 6.20
CA LEU A 77 -27.15 15.84 6.44
C LEU A 77 -27.40 16.70 7.68
N ARG A 78 -26.73 16.43 8.81
CA ARG A 78 -26.87 17.23 10.04
C ARG A 78 -26.55 18.71 9.82
N TYR A 79 -25.50 19.01 9.05
CA TYR A 79 -25.16 20.39 8.69
C TYR A 79 -26.28 21.05 7.87
N GLN A 80 -26.81 20.37 6.85
CA GLN A 80 -27.95 20.89 6.06
C GLN A 80 -29.23 21.08 6.88
N TRP A 81 -29.52 20.19 7.84
CA TRP A 81 -30.68 20.33 8.73
C TRP A 81 -30.52 21.56 9.64
N SER A 82 -29.32 21.79 10.18
CA SER A 82 -29.03 22.96 11.02
C SER A 82 -29.23 24.28 10.29
N ILE A 83 -28.86 24.37 9.00
CA ILE A 83 -29.08 25.58 8.20
C ILE A 83 -30.57 25.81 7.95
N ARG A 84 -31.32 24.77 7.57
CA ARG A 84 -32.76 24.89 7.32
C ARG A 84 -33.57 25.27 8.56
N ALA A 85 -33.19 24.76 9.73
CA ALA A 85 -33.87 25.07 10.99
C ALA A 85 -33.66 26.51 11.48
N GLY A 86 -32.62 27.22 11.03
CA GLY A 86 -32.39 28.63 11.36
C GLY A 86 -33.04 29.61 10.38
N GLN A 87 -33.70 29.13 9.33
CA GLN A 87 -34.39 29.95 8.32
C GLN A 87 -35.92 29.99 8.52
N ASN A 88 -36.47 29.15 9.40
CA ASN A 88 -37.87 29.16 9.84
C ASN A 88 -37.97 29.77 11.23
#